data_AF-A0A8I1MPY2-F1
#
_entry.id   AF-A0A8I1MPY2-F1
#
_cell.length_a   1.000
_cell.length_b   1.000
_cell.length_c   1.000
_cell.angle_alpha   90.00
_cell.angle_beta   90.00
_cell.angle_gamma   90.00
#
_symmetry.space_group_name_H-M   'P 1'
#
loop_
_entity.id
_entity.type
_entity.pdbx_description
1 polymer ?
#
loop_
_entity_poly.entity_id
_entity_poly.type
_entity_poly.pdbx_seq_one_letter_code
_entity_poly.pdbx_strand_id
1 'polypeptide(L)'
;MAQAFIRPPPRISFRGAQLETIQTLVHAGVGLSLIPAMATRAERPDSPVYRSLRHPRPQRTVSAIWTKQRPPTRAAGEFLRIVEGWNGEN
;
A
#
# COMPACT_ATOMS: atom_id res chain seq x y z
N MET A 1 -5.32 17.67 -33.46
CA MET A 1 -5.07 16.32 -32.90
C MET A 1 -3.89 16.40 -31.95
N ALA A 2 -4.10 16.22 -30.64
CA ALA A 2 -3.01 16.24 -29.66
C ALA A 2 -2.31 14.86 -29.64
N GLN A 3 -1.02 14.83 -29.96
CA GLN A 3 -0.21 13.63 -29.85
C GLN A 3 -0.08 13.27 -28.37
N ALA A 4 -0.47 12.04 -28.00
CA ALA A 4 -0.28 11.51 -26.66
C ALA A 4 1.23 11.34 -26.42
N PHE A 5 1.79 12.20 -25.56
CA PHE A 5 3.16 12.10 -25.10
C PHE A 5 3.33 10.82 -24.26
N ILE A 6 3.80 9.74 -24.88
CA ILE A 6 4.10 8.48 -24.17
C ILE A 6 5.35 8.73 -23.33
N ARG A 7 5.17 8.94 -22.02
CA ARG A 7 6.29 9.01 -21.08
C ARG A 7 6.95 7.63 -20.98
N PRO A 8 8.29 7.55 -21.03
CA PRO A 8 8.97 6.29 -20.80
C PRO A 8 8.61 5.77 -19.40
N PRO A 9 8.50 4.45 -19.22
CA PRO A 9 8.19 3.86 -17.93
C PRO A 9 9.25 4.26 -16.89
N PRO A 10 8.89 4.36 -15.60
CA PRO A 10 9.85 4.70 -14.56
C PRO A 10 10.98 3.68 -14.52
N ARG A 11 12.22 4.16 -14.31
CA ARG A 11 13.38 3.29 -14.11
C ARG A 11 13.25 2.62 -12.74
N ILE A 12 13.10 1.29 -12.73
CA ILE A 12 12.92 0.51 -11.51
C ILE A 12 14.28 -0.04 -11.05
N SER A 13 14.81 0.46 -9.95
CA SER A 13 16.04 -0.08 -9.33
C SER A 13 15.78 -1.30 -8.45
N PHE A 14 14.59 -1.41 -7.85
CA PHE A 14 14.20 -2.51 -6.96
C PHE A 14 12.68 -2.72 -6.98
N ARG A 15 12.23 -3.97 -6.78
CA ARG A 15 10.82 -4.35 -6.60
C ARG A 15 10.72 -5.37 -5.48
N GLY A 16 9.88 -5.10 -4.48
CA GLY A 16 9.64 -6.00 -3.36
C GLY A 16 8.30 -5.70 -2.68
N ALA A 17 7.87 -6.60 -1.79
CA ALA A 17 6.63 -6.46 -1.03
C ALA A 17 6.86 -6.11 0.45
N GLN A 18 8.09 -6.22 0.96
CA GLN A 18 8.43 -5.92 2.34
C GLN A 18 8.63 -4.42 2.54
N LEU A 19 7.62 -3.76 3.14
CA LEU A 19 7.55 -2.31 3.24
C LEU A 19 8.67 -1.73 4.11
N GLU A 20 9.06 -2.43 5.17
CA GLU A 20 10.17 -2.04 6.04
C GLU A 20 11.49 -1.97 5.26
N THR A 21 11.79 -2.99 4.45
CA THR A 21 13.00 -3.02 3.62
C THR A 21 13.00 -1.88 2.61
N ILE A 22 11.86 -1.61 1.97
CA ILE A 22 11.72 -0.48 1.05
C ILE A 22 12.00 0.84 1.77
N GLN A 23 11.47 1.04 2.98
CA GLN A 23 11.69 2.25 3.77
C GLN A 23 13.16 2.40 4.15
N THR A 24 13.83 1.33 4.60
CA THR A 24 15.27 1.34 4.89
C THR A 24 16.10 1.70 3.66
N LEU A 25 15.79 1.14 2.49
CA LEU A 25 16.49 1.46 1.24
C LEU A 25 16.33 2.94 0.86
N VAL A 26 15.12 3.49 0.97
CA VAL A 26 14.88 4.92 0.71
C VAL A 26 15.62 5.80 1.73
N HIS A 27 15.60 5.44 3.01
CA HIS A 27 16.35 6.15 4.05
C HIS A 27 17.87 6.13 3.78
N ALA A 28 18.40 5.01 3.28
CA ALA A 28 19.80 4.87 2.86
C ALA A 28 20.14 5.58 1.53
N GLY A 29 19.21 6.32 0.92
CA GLY A 29 19.43 7.08 -0.31
C GLY A 29 19.16 6.31 -1.61
N VAL A 30 18.58 5.11 -1.54
CA VAL A 30 18.22 4.31 -2.72
C VAL A 30 16.89 4.77 -3.30
N GLY A 31 16.89 5.96 -3.89
CA GLY A 31 15.79 6.52 -4.67
C GLY A 31 14.53 6.86 -3.85
N LEU A 32 13.36 6.63 -4.45
CA LEU A 32 12.05 6.87 -3.85
C LEU A 32 11.12 5.68 -4.08
N SER A 33 10.06 5.56 -3.27
CA SER A 33 9.06 4.51 -3.42
C SER A 33 7.65 5.03 -3.17
N LEU A 34 6.66 4.36 -3.77
CA LEU A 34 5.26 4.52 -3.46
C LEU A 34 4.86 3.45 -2.44
N ILE A 35 4.36 3.89 -1.28
CA ILE A 35 3.83 3.00 -0.23
C ILE A 35 2.36 3.34 0.05
N PRO A 36 1.55 2.38 0.51
CA PRO A 36 0.21 2.68 0.98
C PRO A 36 0.27 3.55 2.25
N ALA A 37 -0.71 4.44 2.43
CA ALA A 37 -0.76 5.35 3.57
C ALA A 37 -0.71 4.60 4.93
N MET A 38 -1.38 3.46 5.06
CA MET A 38 -1.33 2.60 6.26
C MET A 38 0.08 2.15 6.69
N ALA A 39 1.09 2.28 5.81
CA ALA A 39 2.46 1.87 6.08
C ALA A 39 3.37 3.04 6.51
N THR A 40 2.85 4.27 6.58
CA THR A 40 3.53 5.37 7.25
C THR A 40 3.44 5.12 8.75
N ARG A 41 4.46 4.46 9.33
CA ARG A 41 4.51 4.21 10.77
C ARG A 41 4.77 5.50 11.53
N ALA A 42 4.49 5.49 12.85
CA ALA A 42 4.95 6.53 13.77
C ALA A 42 6.45 6.80 13.56
N GLU A 43 6.81 8.08 13.52
CA GLU A 43 8.13 8.57 13.15
C GLU A 43 9.23 7.90 13.99
N ARG A 44 9.97 6.99 13.37
CA ARG A 44 11.26 6.49 13.88
C ARG A 44 12.38 7.38 13.34
N PRO A 45 13.52 7.52 14.06
CA PRO A 45 14.65 8.31 13.59
C PRO A 45 15.09 7.97 12.16
N ASP A 46 14.97 6.70 11.79
CA ASP A 46 15.43 6.17 10.50
C ASP A 46 14.31 6.11 9.44
N SER A 47 13.21 6.83 9.65
CA SER A 47 12.09 6.82 8.71
C SER A 47 12.41 7.72 7.50
N PRO A 48 12.05 7.33 6.28
CA PRO A 48 12.11 8.23 5.14
C PRO A 48 11.08 9.36 5.29
N VAL A 49 11.32 10.47 4.59
CA VAL A 49 10.37 11.58 4.54
C VAL A 49 9.17 11.21 3.68
N TYR A 50 7.98 11.21 4.27
CA TYR A 50 6.74 10.90 3.55
C TYR A 50 6.12 12.16 2.91
N ARG A 51 5.55 11.99 1.71
CA ARG A 51 4.80 13.02 0.99
C ARG A 51 3.57 12.41 0.33
N SER A 52 2.40 13.00 0.56
CA SER A 52 1.17 12.56 -0.09
C SER A 52 1.14 13.00 -1.56
N LEU A 53 0.56 12.16 -2.41
CA LEU A 53 0.28 12.52 -3.80
C LEU A 53 -0.83 13.59 -3.87
N ARG A 54 -0.72 14.48 -4.86
CA ARG A 54 -1.81 15.41 -5.20
C ARG A 54 -3.02 14.63 -5.72
N HIS A 55 -4.20 15.25 -5.65
CA HIS A 55 -5.40 14.63 -6.20
C HIS A 55 -5.28 14.40 -7.72
N PRO A 56 -5.80 13.28 -8.26
CA PRO A 56 -6.47 12.20 -7.53
C PRO A 56 -5.49 11.28 -6.79
N ARG A 57 -5.80 10.93 -5.54
CA ARG A 57 -4.97 10.00 -4.76
C ARG A 57 -5.31 8.56 -5.18
N PRO A 58 -4.30 7.72 -5.51
CA PRO A 58 -4.54 6.31 -5.77
C PRO A 58 -5.16 5.64 -4.55
N GLN A 59 -6.24 4.91 -4.77
CA GLN A 59 -6.88 4.10 -3.75
C GLN A 59 -6.77 2.62 -4.13
N ARG A 60 -6.75 1.78 -3.10
CA ARG A 60 -6.83 0.33 -3.26
C ARG A 60 -8.02 -0.17 -2.45
N THR A 61 -8.80 -1.07 -3.02
CA THR A 61 -9.82 -1.82 -2.28
C THR A 61 -9.19 -3.09 -1.73
N VAL A 62 -9.35 -3.35 -0.44
CA VAL A 62 -8.99 -4.62 0.18
C VAL A 62 -10.27 -5.44 0.34
N SER A 63 -10.29 -6.64 -0.22
CA SER A 63 -11.47 -7.51 -0.18
C SER A 63 -11.12 -8.83 0.50
N ALA A 64 -12.03 -9.31 1.35
CA ALA A 64 -12.01 -10.70 1.79
C ALA A 64 -12.59 -11.59 0.69
N ILE A 65 -11.89 -12.66 0.33
CA ILE A 65 -12.26 -13.54 -0.79
C ILE A 65 -12.18 -15.00 -0.31
N TRP A 66 -13.17 -15.80 -0.68
CA TRP A 66 -13.23 -17.25 -0.46
C TRP A 66 -13.83 -17.95 -1.68
N THR A 67 -13.66 -19.27 -1.78
CA THR A 67 -14.26 -20.05 -2.86
C THR A 67 -15.71 -20.40 -2.53
N LYS A 68 -16.57 -20.53 -3.54
CA LYS A 68 -17.98 -20.89 -3.34
C LYS A 68 -18.15 -22.23 -2.63
N GLN A 69 -17.24 -23.17 -2.86
CA GLN A 69 -17.23 -24.51 -2.26
C GLN A 69 -16.75 -24.52 -0.81
N ARG A 70 -16.09 -23.45 -0.34
CA ARG A 70 -15.56 -23.33 1.02
C ARG A 70 -15.97 -21.99 1.62
N PRO A 71 -17.23 -21.86 2.05
CA PRO A 71 -17.66 -20.67 2.78
C PRO A 71 -16.85 -20.48 4.07
N PRO A 72 -16.73 -19.25 4.58
CA PRO A 72 -16.02 -18.98 5.82
C PRO A 72 -16.59 -19.82 6.98
N THR A 73 -15.70 -20.31 7.84
CA THR A 73 -16.13 -20.96 9.09
C THR A 73 -16.80 -19.96 10.01
N ARG A 74 -17.48 -20.42 11.07
CA ARG A 74 -18.06 -19.52 12.09
C ARG A 74 -17.01 -18.55 12.65
N ALA A 75 -15.82 -19.05 12.99
CA ALA A 75 -14.73 -18.20 13.51
C ALA A 75 -14.27 -17.17 12.48
N ALA A 76 -14.16 -17.55 11.20
CA ALA A 76 -13.83 -16.61 10.13
C ALA A 76 -14.94 -15.57 9.93
N GLY A 77 -16.22 -15.96 10.03
CA GLY A 77 -17.34 -15.03 9.97
C GLY A 77 -17.32 -13.98 11.10
N GLU A 78 -17.02 -14.39 12.33
CA GLU A 78 -16.85 -13.46 13.44
C GLU A 78 -15.67 -12.51 13.22
N PHE A 79 -14.56 -13.02 12.67
CA PHE A 79 -13.42 -12.18 12.30
C PHE A 79 -13.81 -11.16 11.22
N LEU A 80 -14.51 -11.59 10.16
CA LEU A 80 -14.97 -10.69 9.09
C LEU A 80 -15.89 -9.60 9.62
N ARG A 81 -16.79 -9.91 10.55
CA ARG A 81 -17.66 -8.91 11.20
C ARG A 81 -16.86 -7.84 11.95
N ILE A 82 -15.74 -8.22 12.59
CA ILE A 82 -14.84 -7.27 13.26
C ILE A 82 -14.12 -6.41 12.21
N VAL A 83 -13.63 -7.01 11.13
CA VAL A 83 -12.91 -6.30 10.06
C VAL A 83 -13.82 -5.36 9.28
N GLU A 84 -15.07 -5.74 9.01
CA GLU A 84 -16.06 -4.87 8.34
C GLU A 84 -16.39 -3.62 9.14
N GLY A 85 -16.36 -3.71 10.48
CA GLY A 85 -16.55 -2.57 11.38
C GLY A 85 -15.30 -1.69 11.56
N TRP A 86 -14.16 -2.04 10.95
CA TRP A 86 -12.90 -1.32 11.10
C TRP A 86 -12.81 -0.16 10.09
N ASN A 87 -12.80 1.08 10.59
CA ASN A 87 -12.80 2.30 9.77
C ASN A 87 -11.41 2.75 9.27
N GLY A 88 -10.36 1.96 9.45
CA GLY A 88 -9.05 2.29 8.88
C GLY A 88 -8.29 3.45 9.52
N GLU A 89 -8.87 4.10 10.53
CA GLU A 89 -8.25 5.22 11.25
C GLU A 89 -7.66 4.74 12.58
N ASN A 90 -6.34 4.58 12.58
CA ASN A 90 -5.46 4.59 13.76
C ASN A 90 -4.04 4.94 13.32
#